data_AF-A0AA35SBF8-F1
#
_entry.id   AF-A0AA35SBF8-F1
#
_cell.length_a   1.000
_cell.length_b   1.000
_cell.length_c   1.000
_cell.angle_alpha   90.00
_cell.angle_beta   90.00
_cell.angle_gamma   90.00
#
_symmetry.space_group_name_H-M   'P 1'
#
loop_
_entity.id
_entity.type
_entity.pdbx_description
1 polymer ?
#
loop_
_entity_poly.entity_id
_entity_poly.type
_entity_poly.pdbx_seq_one_letter_code
_entity_poly.pdbx_strand_id
1 'polypeptide(L)'
;MDQKSCVVLIRAPKGPEDVYKKVIEQADFSVHFVKALDFEHINSEHLVSALQKKHGGFIFTSQNAVESTFQAISTVKDKVARFVEQWKDTPVFVVGKATAASVMQVGLKTTGAACGNAKMLATTILKYFADKDIPSVDPLLFPCGNLARDTLPSELESVGLKITRIVCYNTLRHPGIEESLKTLSHCKREMQD
;
A
#
# COMPACT_ATOMS: atom_id res chain seq x y z
N MET A 1 -13.69 -40.78 8.53
CA MET A 1 -13.82 -39.33 8.73
C MET A 1 -13.46 -38.69 7.41
N ASP A 2 -14.34 -37.86 6.84
CA ASP A 2 -14.11 -37.21 5.55
C ASP A 2 -12.88 -36.31 5.62
N GLN A 3 -11.92 -36.54 4.73
CA GLN A 3 -10.70 -35.76 4.67
C GLN A 3 -11.00 -34.45 3.93
N LYS A 4 -11.26 -33.40 4.72
CA LYS A 4 -11.50 -32.05 4.21
C LYS A 4 -10.29 -31.58 3.39
N SER A 5 -10.51 -31.24 2.13
CA SER A 5 -9.45 -30.74 1.25
C SER A 5 -8.89 -29.41 1.76
N CYS A 6 -7.58 -29.22 1.60
CA CYS A 6 -6.85 -28.08 2.14
C CYS A 6 -6.51 -27.07 1.05
N VAL A 7 -6.79 -25.78 1.32
CA VAL A 7 -6.40 -24.63 0.51
C VAL A 7 -5.32 -23.83 1.24
N VAL A 8 -4.21 -23.56 0.54
CA VAL A 8 -3.11 -22.75 1.06
C VAL A 8 -3.17 -21.35 0.45
N LEU A 9 -3.26 -20.33 1.32
CA LEU A 9 -3.23 -18.93 0.92
C LEU A 9 -1.85 -18.34 1.21
N ILE A 10 -1.10 -18.03 0.15
CA ILE A 10 0.24 -17.41 0.25
C ILE A 10 0.09 -15.89 0.48
N ARG A 11 -0.37 -15.53 1.69
CA ARG A 11 -0.52 -14.16 2.19
C ARG A 11 -0.64 -14.17 3.71
N ALA A 12 -0.41 -13.03 4.35
CA ALA A 12 -0.81 -12.84 5.75
C ALA A 12 -2.35 -12.67 5.86
N PRO A 13 -3.02 -13.26 6.86
CA PRO A 13 -4.45 -13.04 7.09
C PRO A 13 -4.74 -11.56 7.40
N LYS A 14 -5.90 -11.06 6.99
CA LYS A 14 -6.37 -9.70 7.30
C LYS A 14 -7.32 -9.75 8.50
N GLY A 15 -6.74 -9.89 9.70
CA GLY A 15 -7.49 -9.97 10.95
C GLY A 15 -8.15 -11.35 11.20
N PRO A 16 -8.94 -11.48 12.29
CA PRO A 16 -9.57 -12.73 12.67
C PRO A 16 -10.69 -13.18 11.70
N GLU A 17 -11.34 -12.24 11.03
CA GLU A 17 -12.44 -12.47 10.07
C GLU A 17 -11.97 -12.30 8.61
N ASP A 18 -10.93 -13.03 8.21
CA ASP A 18 -10.44 -12.95 6.84
C ASP A 18 -11.49 -13.41 5.82
N VAL A 19 -11.82 -12.55 4.86
CA VAL A 19 -12.89 -12.80 3.87
C VAL A 19 -12.62 -14.05 3.03
N TYR A 20 -11.35 -14.31 2.67
CA TYR A 20 -11.00 -15.52 1.90
C TYR A 20 -11.16 -16.75 2.77
N LYS A 21 -10.70 -16.70 4.03
CA LYS A 21 -10.89 -17.80 4.98
C LYS A 21 -12.36 -18.15 5.10
N LYS A 22 -13.22 -17.14 5.34
CA LYS A 22 -14.66 -17.32 5.51
C LYS A 22 -15.31 -18.00 4.30
N VAL A 23 -15.04 -17.50 3.08
CA VAL A 23 -15.63 -18.07 1.85
C VAL A 23 -15.16 -19.50 1.60
N ILE A 24 -13.88 -19.79 1.85
CA ILE A 24 -13.31 -21.12 1.61
C ILE A 24 -13.81 -22.13 2.66
N GLU A 25 -13.91 -21.75 3.92
CA GLU A 25 -14.45 -22.61 4.99
C GLU A 25 -15.95 -22.89 4.81
N GLN A 26 -16.71 -21.92 4.30
CA GLN A 26 -18.12 -22.09 3.91
C GLN A 26 -18.29 -23.07 2.74
N ALA A 27 -17.28 -23.21 1.88
CA ALA A 27 -17.24 -24.19 0.79
C ALA A 27 -16.70 -25.56 1.23
N ASP A 28 -16.60 -25.80 2.54
CA ASP A 28 -16.10 -27.03 3.15
C ASP A 28 -14.64 -27.38 2.78
N PHE A 29 -13.75 -26.38 2.75
CA PHE A 29 -12.29 -26.57 2.72
C PHE A 29 -11.61 -26.07 4.01
N SER A 30 -10.46 -26.63 4.37
CA SER A 30 -9.60 -26.06 5.42
C SER A 30 -8.65 -25.02 4.82
N VAL A 31 -8.29 -24.00 5.60
CA VAL A 31 -7.45 -22.88 5.14
C VAL A 31 -6.19 -22.77 5.98
N HIS A 32 -5.03 -22.76 5.31
CA HIS A 32 -3.75 -22.42 5.94
C HIS A 32 -3.15 -21.18 5.26
N PHE A 33 -2.76 -20.20 6.08
CA PHE A 33 -2.06 -19.01 5.62
C PHE A 33 -0.56 -19.22 5.69
N VAL A 34 0.13 -18.87 4.61
CA VAL A 34 1.60 -18.79 4.55
C VAL A 34 1.98 -17.36 4.24
N LYS A 35 2.53 -16.66 5.23
CA LYS A 35 3.05 -15.31 5.02
C LYS A 35 4.32 -15.39 4.18
N ALA A 36 4.28 -14.79 2.99
CA ALA A 36 5.41 -14.80 2.06
C ALA A 36 6.25 -13.52 2.08
N LEU A 37 5.67 -12.41 2.54
CA LEU A 37 6.29 -11.09 2.49
C LEU A 37 6.33 -10.46 3.87
N ASP A 38 7.44 -9.78 4.13
CA ASP A 38 7.62 -8.83 5.22
C ASP A 38 7.86 -7.43 4.68
N PHE A 39 7.65 -6.44 5.54
CA PHE A 39 7.88 -5.04 5.20
C PHE A 39 8.70 -4.38 6.29
N GLU A 40 9.66 -3.56 5.86
CA GLU A 40 10.52 -2.78 6.74
C GLU A 40 10.38 -1.31 6.36
N HIS A 41 10.06 -0.45 7.32
CA HIS A 41 9.98 0.99 7.11
C HIS A 41 11.38 1.60 7.12
N ILE A 42 11.72 2.35 6.07
CA ILE A 42 13.05 2.93 5.88
C ILE A 42 12.94 4.40 5.50
N ASN A 43 14.06 5.14 5.58
CA ASN A 43 14.16 6.55 5.16
C ASN A 43 13.17 7.49 5.85
N SER A 44 12.77 7.20 7.10
CA SER A 44 11.78 7.99 7.84
C SER A 44 12.16 9.47 7.97
N GLU A 45 13.44 9.79 8.23
CA GLU A 45 13.92 11.17 8.33
C GLU A 45 13.80 11.92 7.00
N HIS A 46 14.19 11.27 5.90
CA HIS A 46 14.06 11.84 4.56
C HIS A 46 12.59 12.05 4.19
N LEU A 47 11.72 11.11 4.54
CA LEU A 47 10.28 11.23 4.35
C LEU A 47 9.73 12.42 5.15
N VAL A 48 10.06 12.55 6.43
CA VAL A 48 9.65 13.71 7.26
C VAL A 48 10.16 15.03 6.66
N SER A 49 11.40 15.08 6.19
CA SER A 49 11.96 16.28 5.56
C SER A 49 11.19 16.69 4.31
N ALA A 50 10.80 15.73 3.48
CA ALA A 50 9.99 16.00 2.30
C ALA A 50 8.58 16.44 2.65
N LEU A 51 7.93 15.78 3.61
CA LEU A 51 6.58 16.11 4.08
C LEU A 51 6.44 17.54 4.63
N GLN A 52 7.54 18.15 5.10
CA GLN A 52 7.58 19.55 5.54
C GLN A 52 7.58 20.56 4.38
N LYS A 53 7.86 20.13 3.15
CA LYS A 53 7.86 20.97 1.96
C LYS A 53 6.46 21.06 1.37
N LYS A 54 6.24 22.06 0.53
CA LYS A 54 5.00 22.21 -0.23
C LYS A 54 4.98 21.21 -1.39
N HIS A 55 3.84 20.54 -1.56
CA HIS A 55 3.61 19.57 -2.63
C HIS A 55 2.29 19.88 -3.34
N GLY A 56 2.27 19.65 -4.65
CA GLY A 56 1.06 19.81 -5.46
C GLY A 56 0.03 18.70 -5.22
N GLY A 57 0.44 17.60 -4.57
CA GLY A 57 -0.38 16.44 -4.27
C GLY A 57 0.44 15.29 -3.70
N PHE A 58 -0.27 14.31 -3.12
CA PHE A 58 0.32 13.06 -2.64
C PHE A 58 -0.15 11.89 -3.50
N ILE A 59 0.72 10.91 -3.72
CA ILE A 59 0.41 9.67 -4.43
C ILE A 59 0.66 8.49 -3.50
N PHE A 60 -0.36 7.64 -3.29
CA PHE A 60 -0.22 6.39 -2.56
C PHE A 60 -0.75 5.20 -3.36
N THR A 61 0.14 4.31 -3.77
CA THR A 61 -0.24 3.08 -4.49
C THR A 61 -0.24 1.83 -3.62
N SER A 62 0.00 1.97 -2.31
CA SER A 62 0.12 0.87 -1.35
C SER A 62 -0.25 1.34 0.07
N GLN A 63 -0.93 0.48 0.84
CA GLN A 63 -1.20 0.72 2.26
C GLN A 63 0.09 0.89 3.06
N ASN A 64 1.16 0.17 2.71
CA ASN A 64 2.44 0.26 3.42
C ASN A 64 3.10 1.64 3.23
N ALA A 65 2.89 2.29 2.08
CA ALA A 65 3.38 3.65 1.87
C ALA A 65 2.62 4.66 2.74
N VAL A 66 1.33 4.45 2.92
CA VAL A 66 0.49 5.24 3.85
C VAL A 66 0.98 5.03 5.28
N GLU A 67 1.17 3.77 5.69
CA GLU A 67 1.68 3.40 7.02
C GLU A 67 3.07 3.99 7.28
N SER A 68 4.04 3.81 6.38
CA SER A 68 5.38 4.44 6.48
C SER A 68 5.28 5.95 6.67
N THR A 69 4.35 6.61 5.97
CA THR A 69 4.18 8.06 6.04
C THR A 69 3.69 8.49 7.42
N PHE A 70 2.62 7.88 7.92
CA PHE A 70 2.07 8.25 9.22
C PHE A 70 2.93 7.78 10.39
N GLN A 71 3.63 6.66 10.25
CA GLN A 71 4.64 6.23 11.21
C GLN A 71 5.84 7.19 11.24
N ALA A 72 6.32 7.67 10.09
CA ALA A 72 7.41 8.64 10.06
C ALA A 72 6.99 9.96 10.75
N ILE A 73 5.76 10.43 10.51
CA ILE A 73 5.25 11.64 11.16
C ILE A 73 5.04 11.45 12.66
N SER A 74 4.59 10.27 13.12
CA SER A 74 4.34 10.01 14.54
C SER A 74 5.61 10.06 15.39
N THR A 75 6.79 9.87 14.79
CA THR A 75 8.09 10.09 15.45
C THR A 75 8.32 11.56 15.81
N VAL A 76 7.57 12.49 15.20
CA VAL A 76 7.71 13.91 15.43
C VAL A 76 6.57 14.40 16.33
N LYS A 77 6.90 14.71 17.59
CA LYS A 77 5.94 15.17 18.60
C LYS A 77 5.02 16.27 18.07
N ASP A 78 3.73 16.12 18.33
CA ASP A 78 2.65 17.08 18.03
C ASP A 78 2.45 17.42 16.55
N LYS A 79 2.99 16.62 15.61
CA LYS A 79 2.89 16.94 14.18
C LYS A 79 1.81 16.20 13.40
N VAL A 80 1.28 15.06 13.84
CA VAL A 80 0.29 14.29 13.02
C VAL A 80 -0.92 15.16 12.68
N ALA A 81 -1.60 15.72 13.68
CA ALA A 81 -2.76 16.59 13.46
C ALA A 81 -2.40 17.84 12.62
N ARG A 82 -1.21 18.41 12.86
CA ARG A 82 -0.72 19.56 12.09
C ARG A 82 -0.50 19.23 10.61
N PHE A 83 0.10 18.10 10.29
CA PHE A 83 0.30 17.67 8.91
C PHE A 83 -1.03 17.36 8.23
N VAL A 84 -1.94 16.66 8.93
CA VAL A 84 -3.29 16.39 8.40
C VAL A 84 -4.02 17.70 8.07
N GLU A 85 -3.99 18.70 8.97
CA GLU A 85 -4.62 20.00 8.69
C GLU A 85 -3.91 20.73 7.54
N GLN A 86 -2.58 20.67 7.47
CA GLN A 86 -1.80 21.26 6.36
C GLN A 86 -2.14 20.62 5.00
N TRP A 87 -2.54 19.35 4.98
CA TRP A 87 -2.80 18.60 3.74
C TRP A 87 -4.28 18.47 3.39
N LYS A 88 -5.17 19.08 4.17
CA LYS A 88 -6.62 18.95 4.02
C LYS A 88 -7.12 19.34 2.64
N ASP A 89 -6.50 20.35 2.04
CA ASP A 89 -6.81 20.84 0.69
C ASP A 89 -5.82 20.34 -0.38
N THR A 90 -4.81 19.56 0.02
CA THR A 90 -3.85 18.95 -0.91
C THR A 90 -4.45 17.68 -1.51
N PRO A 91 -4.49 17.53 -2.84
CA PRO A 91 -5.07 16.33 -3.45
C PRO A 91 -4.26 15.08 -3.11
N VAL A 92 -4.95 14.02 -2.71
CA VAL A 92 -4.35 12.70 -2.46
C VAL A 92 -4.87 11.69 -3.48
N PHE A 93 -3.97 11.19 -4.30
CA PHE A 93 -4.25 10.22 -5.36
C PHE A 93 -3.87 8.82 -4.89
N VAL A 94 -4.77 7.86 -5.05
CA VAL A 94 -4.57 6.50 -4.53
C VAL A 94 -4.90 5.43 -5.55
N VAL A 95 -4.28 4.25 -5.42
CA VAL A 95 -4.70 3.03 -6.14
C VAL A 95 -5.27 2.02 -5.15
N GLY A 96 -6.50 1.59 -5.42
CA GLY A 96 -7.18 0.53 -4.67
C GLY A 96 -7.93 1.04 -3.45
N LYS A 97 -9.09 0.40 -3.20
CA LYS A 97 -9.99 0.73 -2.08
C LYS A 97 -9.32 0.60 -0.71
N ALA A 98 -8.43 -0.38 -0.54
CA ALA A 98 -7.74 -0.59 0.73
C ALA A 98 -6.79 0.57 1.07
N THR A 99 -6.02 1.06 0.08
CA THR A 99 -5.15 2.23 0.25
C THR A 99 -5.96 3.48 0.51
N ALA A 100 -7.08 3.67 -0.20
CA ALA A 100 -8.01 4.77 0.02
C ALA A 100 -8.55 4.78 1.46
N ALA A 101 -8.94 3.61 1.98
CA ALA A 101 -9.43 3.46 3.35
C ALA A 101 -8.36 3.86 4.38
N SER A 102 -7.11 3.44 4.22
CA SER A 102 -6.01 3.82 5.11
C SER A 102 -5.77 5.33 5.15
N VAL A 103 -5.88 6.01 4.00
CA VAL A 103 -5.76 7.48 3.94
C VAL A 103 -6.99 8.16 4.56
N MET A 104 -8.19 7.65 4.31
CA MET A 104 -9.41 8.23 4.89
C MET A 104 -9.47 8.10 6.42
N GLN A 105 -8.88 7.05 7.00
CA GLN A 105 -8.78 6.86 8.44
C GLN A 105 -8.04 8.01 9.16
N VAL A 106 -7.16 8.73 8.46
CA VAL A 106 -6.45 9.89 9.02
C VAL A 106 -7.13 11.23 8.69
N GLY A 107 -8.34 11.21 8.10
CA GLY A 107 -9.13 12.41 7.81
C GLY A 107 -8.86 13.07 6.45
N LEU A 108 -8.08 12.44 5.56
CA LEU A 108 -7.80 12.97 4.23
C LEU A 108 -8.76 12.40 3.16
N LYS A 109 -9.12 13.23 2.18
CA LYS A 109 -9.92 12.81 1.01
C LYS A 109 -9.02 12.19 -0.05
N THR A 110 -9.53 11.20 -0.78
CA THR A 110 -8.76 10.54 -1.85
C THR A 110 -9.48 10.56 -3.19
N THR A 111 -8.69 10.53 -4.26
CA THR A 111 -9.12 10.38 -5.65
C THR A 111 -8.43 9.16 -6.28
N GLY A 112 -9.12 8.42 -7.14
CA GLY A 112 -8.52 7.34 -7.92
C GLY A 112 -8.59 5.93 -7.33
N ALA A 113 -9.28 5.74 -6.20
CA ALA A 113 -9.44 4.44 -5.55
C ALA A 113 -9.93 3.31 -6.49
N ALA A 114 -10.72 3.66 -7.51
CA ALA A 114 -11.28 2.76 -8.51
C ALA A 114 -10.44 2.64 -9.80
N CYS A 115 -9.31 3.34 -9.95
CA CYS A 115 -8.49 3.32 -11.17
C CYS A 115 -7.85 1.94 -11.44
N GLY A 116 -7.66 1.13 -10.39
CA GLY A 116 -7.20 -0.26 -10.49
C GLY A 116 -5.70 -0.43 -10.79
N ASN A 117 -5.05 0.50 -11.50
CA ASN A 117 -3.62 0.44 -11.81
C ASN A 117 -2.96 1.83 -11.94
N ALA A 118 -1.64 1.82 -12.07
CA ALA A 118 -0.78 2.99 -12.22
C ALA A 118 -1.14 3.88 -13.42
N LYS A 119 -1.38 3.29 -14.59
CA LYS A 119 -1.65 4.03 -15.83
C LYS A 119 -2.96 4.81 -15.80
N MET A 120 -4.01 4.16 -15.29
CA MET A 120 -5.31 4.79 -15.08
C MET A 120 -5.24 5.89 -14.01
N LEU A 121 -4.41 5.70 -12.98
CA LEU A 121 -4.16 6.75 -11.99
C LEU A 121 -3.46 7.95 -12.62
N ALA A 122 -2.43 7.76 -13.46
CA ALA A 122 -1.76 8.85 -14.16
C ALA A 122 -2.77 9.68 -14.95
N THR A 123 -3.61 9.04 -15.75
CA THR A 123 -4.68 9.71 -16.51
C THR A 123 -5.62 10.52 -15.60
N THR A 124 -5.95 9.98 -14.42
CA THR A 124 -6.81 10.64 -13.44
C THR A 124 -6.15 11.88 -12.84
N ILE A 125 -4.85 11.81 -12.55
CA ILE A 125 -4.05 12.93 -12.04
C ILE A 125 -3.99 14.04 -13.10
N LEU A 126 -3.68 13.71 -14.35
CA LEU A 126 -3.60 14.68 -15.45
C LEU A 126 -4.93 15.41 -15.64
N LYS A 127 -6.03 14.66 -15.65
CA LYS A 127 -7.38 15.24 -15.74
C LYS A 127 -7.67 16.16 -14.55
N TYR A 128 -7.30 15.75 -13.34
CA TYR A 128 -7.52 16.58 -12.14
C TYR A 128 -6.84 17.96 -12.26
N PHE A 129 -5.58 18.00 -12.68
CA PHE A 129 -4.86 19.27 -12.82
C PHE A 129 -5.39 20.12 -13.98
N ALA A 130 -5.75 19.49 -15.11
CA ALA A 130 -6.34 20.18 -16.25
C ALA A 130 -7.71 20.80 -15.91
N ASP A 131 -8.61 20.03 -15.28
CA ASP A 131 -9.97 20.48 -14.95
C ASP A 131 -9.99 21.62 -13.91
N LYS A 132 -8.95 21.72 -13.09
CA LYS A 132 -8.83 22.70 -12.00
C LYS A 132 -8.04 23.95 -12.38
N ASP A 133 -7.45 23.99 -13.58
CA ASP A 133 -6.53 25.04 -14.04
C ASP A 133 -5.43 25.35 -13.00
N ILE A 134 -4.93 24.30 -12.31
CA ILE A 134 -3.91 24.44 -11.27
C ILE A 134 -2.53 24.34 -11.94
N PRO A 135 -1.66 25.37 -11.80
CA PRO A 135 -0.30 25.31 -12.29
C PRO A 135 0.47 24.17 -11.61
N SER A 136 1.03 23.25 -12.41
CA SER A 136 1.80 22.10 -11.89
C SER A 136 3.23 22.49 -11.49
N VAL A 137 3.37 23.52 -10.65
CA VAL A 137 4.67 24.08 -10.26
C VAL A 137 5.32 23.28 -9.12
N ASP A 138 4.50 22.86 -8.16
CA ASP A 138 4.93 22.08 -7.00
C ASP A 138 4.96 20.58 -7.32
N PRO A 139 6.01 19.83 -6.90
CA PRO A 139 6.11 18.41 -7.20
C PRO A 139 5.07 17.59 -6.44
N LEU A 140 4.62 16.49 -7.05
CA LEU A 140 3.83 15.46 -6.40
C LEU A 140 4.74 14.59 -5.54
N LEU A 141 4.41 14.39 -4.26
CA LEU A 141 5.16 13.48 -3.41
C LEU A 141 4.64 12.05 -3.61
N PHE A 142 5.55 11.13 -3.91
CA PHE A 142 5.24 9.72 -4.11
C PHE A 142 6.04 8.82 -3.15
N PRO A 143 5.54 8.61 -1.91
CA PRO A 143 6.06 7.58 -1.03
C PRO A 143 5.75 6.19 -1.60
N CYS A 144 6.74 5.33 -1.70
CA CYS A 144 6.62 4.04 -2.37
C CYS A 144 7.56 2.99 -1.78
N GLY A 145 7.39 1.73 -2.23
CA GLY A 145 8.29 0.64 -1.88
C GLY A 145 9.46 0.51 -2.85
N ASN A 146 10.50 -0.24 -2.46
CA ASN A 146 11.64 -0.57 -3.31
C ASN A 146 11.26 -1.28 -4.63
N LEU A 147 10.14 -2.01 -4.64
CA LEU A 147 9.60 -2.71 -5.83
C LEU A 147 8.62 -1.87 -6.66
N ALA A 148 8.43 -0.59 -6.33
CA ALA A 148 7.51 0.26 -7.10
C ALA A 148 8.03 0.46 -8.53
N ARG A 149 7.13 0.25 -9.51
CA ARG A 149 7.42 0.40 -10.94
C ARG A 149 7.43 1.87 -11.35
N ASP A 150 8.23 2.18 -12.36
CA ASP A 150 8.36 3.54 -12.89
C ASP A 150 7.20 3.96 -13.81
N THR A 151 6.27 3.06 -14.12
CA THR A 151 5.13 3.35 -15.02
C THR A 151 4.38 4.63 -14.63
N LEU A 152 4.04 4.80 -13.34
CA LEU A 152 3.32 5.99 -12.89
C LEU A 152 4.21 7.25 -12.93
N PRO A 153 5.44 7.25 -12.36
CA PRO A 153 6.33 8.39 -12.49
C PRO A 153 6.61 8.81 -13.94
N SER A 154 6.99 7.86 -14.80
CA SER A 154 7.35 8.14 -16.18
C SER A 154 6.19 8.70 -17.00
N GLU A 155 4.96 8.19 -16.80
CA GLU A 155 3.78 8.72 -17.49
C GLU A 155 3.51 10.18 -17.12
N LEU A 156 3.63 10.54 -15.83
CA LEU A 156 3.40 11.90 -15.35
C LEU A 156 4.54 12.87 -15.74
N GLU A 157 5.79 12.42 -15.64
CA GLU A 157 6.96 13.21 -15.99
C GLU A 157 7.03 13.47 -17.51
N SER A 158 6.56 12.53 -18.33
CA SER A 158 6.52 12.68 -19.80
C SER A 158 5.69 13.88 -20.28
N VAL A 159 4.78 14.38 -19.44
CA VAL A 159 3.92 15.54 -19.70
C VAL A 159 4.24 16.73 -18.78
N GLY A 160 5.41 16.71 -18.14
CA GLY A 160 5.98 17.84 -17.42
C GLY A 160 5.59 17.97 -15.95
N LEU A 161 4.87 17.00 -15.35
CA LEU A 161 4.67 17.01 -13.90
C LEU A 161 5.94 16.58 -13.18
N LYS A 162 6.30 17.32 -12.13
CA LYS A 162 7.45 16.98 -11.28
C LYS A 162 7.02 15.99 -10.19
N ILE A 163 7.86 14.99 -9.95
CA ILE A 163 7.62 13.99 -8.89
C ILE A 163 8.80 13.97 -7.94
N THR A 164 8.51 13.97 -6.64
CA THR A 164 9.46 13.64 -5.58
C THR A 164 9.16 12.22 -5.11
N ARG A 165 9.92 11.24 -5.61
CA ARG A 165 9.78 9.84 -5.19
C ARG A 165 10.60 9.58 -3.92
N ILE A 166 10.00 8.94 -2.93
CA ILE A 166 10.69 8.48 -1.72
C ILE A 166 10.40 7.00 -1.52
N VAL A 167 11.46 6.19 -1.53
CA VAL A 167 11.36 4.78 -1.14
C VAL A 167 11.32 4.74 0.39
N CYS A 168 10.15 4.46 0.96
CA CYS A 168 9.90 4.54 2.40
C CYS A 168 9.63 3.17 3.05
N TYR A 169 9.65 2.10 2.27
CA TYR A 169 9.67 0.74 2.80
C TYR A 169 10.34 -0.25 1.85
N ASN A 170 10.92 -1.31 2.42
CA ASN A 170 11.37 -2.48 1.68
C ASN A 170 10.29 -3.56 1.71
N THR A 171 10.06 -4.20 0.58
CA THR A 171 9.40 -5.51 0.51
C THR A 171 10.47 -6.58 0.64
N LEU A 172 10.35 -7.40 1.67
CA LEU A 172 11.26 -8.47 2.00
C LEU A 172 10.56 -9.82 1.85
N ARG A 173 11.34 -10.87 1.58
CA ARG A 173 10.86 -12.23 1.70
C ARG A 173 10.70 -12.58 3.17
N HIS A 174 9.57 -13.17 3.55
CA HIS A 174 9.37 -13.64 4.92
C HIS A 174 10.38 -14.77 5.24
N PRO A 175 11.19 -14.68 6.30
CA PRO A 175 12.29 -15.61 6.57
C PRO A 175 11.79 -17.04 6.79
N GLY A 176 10.58 -17.19 7.35
CA GLY A 176 9.97 -18.50 7.62
C GLY A 176 9.18 -19.12 6.46
N ILE A 177 9.16 -18.52 5.25
CA ILE A 177 8.31 -19.01 4.16
C ILE A 177 8.67 -20.44 3.71
N GLU A 178 9.97 -20.76 3.62
CA GLU A 178 10.45 -22.10 3.26
C GLU A 178 9.99 -23.16 4.25
N GLU A 179 10.18 -22.89 5.54
CA GLU A 179 9.81 -23.79 6.61
C GLU A 179 8.29 -23.99 6.64
N SER A 180 7.53 -22.90 6.53
CA SER A 180 6.07 -22.94 6.47
C SER A 180 5.55 -23.81 5.32
N LEU A 181 6.21 -23.76 4.15
CA LEU A 181 5.84 -24.59 3.00
C LEU A 181 6.23 -26.07 3.21
N LYS A 182 7.37 -26.35 3.85
CA LYS A 182 7.78 -27.72 4.18
C LYS A 182 6.83 -28.37 5.18
N THR A 183 6.37 -27.66 6.21
CA THR A 183 5.42 -28.21 7.18
C THR A 183 4.11 -28.66 6.51
N LEU A 184 3.64 -27.90 5.51
CA LEU A 184 2.43 -28.24 4.75
C LEU A 184 2.56 -29.52 3.93
N SER A 185 3.76 -29.88 3.46
CA SER A 185 3.99 -31.13 2.73
C SER A 185 4.09 -32.36 3.63
N HIS A 186 4.40 -32.18 4.92
CA HIS A 186 4.58 -33.27 5.88
C HIS A 186 3.27 -33.64 6.60
N CYS A 187 2.37 -32.67 6.87
CA CYS A 187 1.03 -32.96 7.41
C CYS A 187 0.17 -33.91 6.54
N LYS A 188 0.50 -34.09 5.24
CA LYS A 188 -0.18 -35.07 4.38
C LYS A 188 0.38 -36.50 4.48
N ARG A 189 1.58 -36.70 5.03
CA ARG A 189 2.21 -38.04 5.11
C ARG A 189 1.94 -38.76 6.42
N GLU A 190 1.89 -38.04 7.54
CA GLU A 190 1.64 -38.64 8.87
C GLU A 190 0.17 -39.06 9.13
N MET A 191 -0.71 -38.95 8.13
CA MET A 191 -2.10 -39.42 8.21
C MET A 191 -2.37 -40.64 7.30
N GLN A 192 -1.32 -41.24 6.73
CA GLN A 192 -1.39 -42.43 5.88
C GLN A 192 -0.68 -43.66 6.49
N ASP A 193 -0.08 -43.52 7.67
CA ASP A 193 0.52 -44.62 8.44
C ASP A 193 -0.34 -45.01 9.64
#